data_AF-A0A1M5S1P6-F1
#
_entry.id   AF-A0A1M5S1P6-F1
#
_cell.length_a   1.000
_cell.length_b   1.000
_cell.length_c   1.000
_cell.angle_alpha   90.00
_cell.angle_beta   90.00
_cell.angle_gamma   90.00
#
_symmetry.space_group_name_H-M   'P 1'
#
loop_
_entity.id
_entity.type
_entity.pdbx_description
1 polymer ?
#
loop_
_entity_poly.entity_id
_entity_poly.type
_entity_poly.pdbx_seq_one_letter_code
_entity_poly.pdbx_strand_id
1 'polypeptide(L)'
;MKVRARNCILMGVIFLSLILMTGCGTLETLVKKDGASTPLADWIGANEDKGTALPATTTPGEGVVIALYFPDTSGKYLLKEERTLQKTVSMARETVNQWLKGPIMTETMQSSVSTVTTLRDIAIKDNVVIVDLSKEFMQPNSKVSPEVALYGLVNTLTQFSTIKQVQIRIEGAPITKYGTVAATNLVYKASLVKSAVTANPVVPNTGTGNAGLGVVVPSSGTNNNSNNTNTNGNSNNANNNASNNNNDSSNQNNNEALPNSPSSINLFNYPPSST
;
A
#
# COMPACT_ATOMS: atom_id res chain seq x y z
N MET A 1 9.70 -65.46 -6.27
CA MET A 1 9.11 -64.11 -6.14
C MET A 1 9.48 -63.12 -7.26
N LYS A 2 10.62 -63.27 -7.98
CA LYS A 2 11.06 -62.34 -9.05
C LYS A 2 10.19 -62.25 -10.32
N VAL A 3 9.34 -63.24 -10.62
CA VAL A 3 8.53 -63.25 -11.85
C VAL A 3 7.27 -62.37 -11.72
N ARG A 4 6.68 -62.29 -10.52
CA ARG A 4 5.48 -61.46 -10.27
C ARG A 4 5.79 -59.96 -10.36
N ALA A 5 6.97 -59.53 -9.90
CA ALA A 5 7.40 -58.14 -10.00
C ALA A 5 7.65 -57.70 -11.45
N ARG A 6 8.21 -58.56 -12.30
CA ARG A 6 8.42 -58.28 -13.73
C ARG A 6 7.11 -58.10 -14.50
N ASN A 7 6.09 -58.92 -14.20
CA ASN A 7 4.79 -58.80 -14.85
C ASN A 7 4.00 -57.57 -14.36
N CYS A 8 4.12 -57.19 -13.09
CA CYS A 8 3.50 -55.95 -12.58
C CYS A 8 4.13 -54.69 -13.19
N ILE A 9 5.46 -54.67 -13.37
CA ILE A 9 6.16 -53.55 -14.01
C ILE A 9 5.78 -53.47 -15.50
N LEU A 10 5.71 -54.60 -16.22
CA LEU A 10 5.30 -54.62 -17.62
C LEU A 10 3.86 -54.11 -17.81
N MET A 11 2.94 -54.52 -16.94
CA MET A 11 1.54 -54.06 -16.99
C MET A 11 1.41 -52.57 -16.65
N GLY A 12 2.22 -52.05 -15.73
CA GLY A 12 2.24 -50.62 -15.40
C GLY A 12 2.72 -49.75 -16.57
N VAL A 13 3.73 -50.20 -17.33
CA VAL A 13 4.23 -49.48 -18.51
C VAL A 13 3.21 -49.53 -19.66
N ILE A 14 2.51 -50.65 -19.85
CA ILE A 14 1.43 -50.78 -20.85
C ILE A 14 0.25 -49.86 -20.50
N PHE A 15 -0.15 -49.78 -19.22
CA PHE A 15 -1.22 -48.87 -18.78
C PHE A 15 -0.82 -47.39 -18.91
N LEU A 16 0.44 -47.04 -18.61
CA LEU A 16 0.93 -45.67 -18.76
C LEU A 16 1.05 -45.25 -20.24
N SER A 17 1.36 -46.20 -21.14
CA SER A 17 1.42 -45.96 -22.58
C SER A 17 0.04 -45.75 -23.21
N LEU A 18 -1.01 -46.37 -22.66
CA LEU A 18 -2.39 -46.18 -23.14
C LEU A 18 -2.94 -44.78 -22.80
N ILE A 19 -2.52 -44.20 -21.67
CA ILE A 19 -2.94 -42.86 -21.24
C ILE A 19 -2.31 -41.75 -22.12
N LEU A 20 -1.15 -42.04 -22.74
CA LEU A 20 -0.42 -41.08 -23.59
C LEU A 20 -0.84 -41.11 -25.07
N MET A 21 -1.76 -42.01 -25.48
CA MET A 21 -2.21 -42.14 -26.88
C MET A 21 -3.53 -41.42 -27.21
N THR A 22 -4.28 -40.92 -26.22
CA THR A 22 -5.35 -39.93 -26.41
C THR A 22 -4.81 -38.52 -26.23
N GLY A 23 -3.95 -38.11 -27.16
CA GLY A 23 -3.24 -36.84 -27.09
C GLY A 23 -2.82 -36.32 -28.46
N CYS A 24 -3.75 -36.24 -29.41
CA CYS A 24 -3.74 -35.27 -30.52
C CYS A 24 -5.03 -35.39 -31.34
N GLY A 25 -5.89 -34.36 -31.28
CA GLY A 25 -7.12 -34.27 -32.05
C GLY A 25 -7.56 -32.81 -32.21
N THR A 26 -6.99 -32.14 -33.21
CA THR A 26 -7.54 -31.01 -33.98
C THR A 26 -8.03 -29.76 -33.22
N LEU A 27 -7.17 -28.76 -33.05
CA LEU A 27 -7.55 -27.40 -32.67
C LEU A 27 -7.30 -26.36 -33.79
N GLU A 28 -7.42 -26.78 -35.05
CA GLU A 28 -7.09 -25.96 -36.23
C GLU A 28 -8.17 -26.08 -37.32
N THR A 29 -9.47 -26.02 -37.01
CA THR A 29 -10.53 -25.81 -38.04
C THR A 29 -11.85 -25.20 -37.50
N LEU A 30 -11.84 -24.26 -36.55
CA LEU A 30 -13.07 -23.60 -36.07
C LEU A 30 -13.15 -22.10 -36.39
N VAL A 31 -12.61 -21.71 -37.54
CA VAL A 31 -13.00 -20.48 -38.25
C VAL A 31 -13.54 -20.85 -39.62
N LYS A 32 -14.85 -21.15 -39.66
CA LYS A 32 -15.82 -21.09 -40.78
C LYS A 32 -17.09 -21.77 -40.25
N LYS A 33 -18.10 -21.03 -39.79
CA LYS A 33 -19.21 -20.53 -40.61
C LYS A 33 -19.81 -21.62 -41.50
N ASP A 34 -20.81 -22.33 -40.98
CA ASP A 34 -22.21 -22.31 -41.43
C ASP A 34 -23.02 -23.25 -40.51
N GLY A 35 -24.28 -22.91 -40.23
CA GLY A 35 -25.12 -23.61 -39.27
C GLY A 35 -25.63 -24.97 -39.78
N ALA A 36 -25.71 -25.94 -38.88
CA ALA A 36 -26.78 -26.93 -38.77
C ALA A 36 -26.55 -27.81 -37.51
N SER A 37 -27.66 -28.28 -36.97
CA SER A 37 -27.94 -28.93 -35.70
C SER A 37 -26.98 -30.06 -35.28
N THR A 38 -26.52 -29.98 -34.03
CA THR A 38 -25.90 -31.10 -33.32
C THR A 38 -26.98 -32.01 -32.71
N PRO A 39 -26.70 -33.32 -32.52
CA PRO A 39 -27.58 -34.28 -31.82
C PRO A 39 -27.87 -33.90 -30.36
N LEU A 40 -27.19 -32.85 -29.87
CA LEU A 40 -27.42 -32.25 -28.57
C LEU A 40 -28.70 -31.43 -28.57
N ALA A 41 -29.06 -30.74 -29.67
CA ALA A 41 -30.25 -29.88 -29.75
C ALA A 41 -31.57 -30.66 -29.64
N ASP A 42 -31.61 -31.91 -30.13
CA ASP A 42 -32.76 -32.81 -29.99
C ASP A 42 -32.95 -33.32 -28.55
N TRP A 43 -31.87 -33.46 -27.78
CA TRP A 43 -31.95 -33.93 -26.39
C TRP A 43 -32.44 -32.84 -25.42
N ILE A 44 -32.10 -31.57 -25.67
CA ILE A 44 -32.50 -30.44 -24.81
C ILE A 44 -33.91 -29.92 -25.12
N GLY A 45 -34.63 -30.50 -26.08
CA GLY A 45 -36.03 -30.17 -26.35
C GLY A 45 -36.24 -28.66 -26.58
N ALA A 46 -35.35 -28.01 -27.33
CA ALA A 46 -35.48 -26.61 -27.67
C ALA A 46 -36.50 -26.45 -28.81
N ASN A 47 -37.79 -26.57 -28.49
CA ASN A 47 -38.82 -25.94 -29.29
C ASN A 47 -38.59 -24.43 -29.27
N GLU A 48 -38.66 -23.82 -30.45
CA GLU A 48 -38.57 -22.38 -30.67
C GLU A 48 -39.61 -21.64 -29.82
N ASP A 49 -39.21 -21.19 -28.65
CA ASP A 49 -39.91 -20.13 -27.93
C ASP A 49 -38.87 -19.12 -27.46
N LYS A 50 -39.14 -17.84 -27.78
CA LYS A 50 -38.26 -16.70 -27.49
C LYS A 50 -37.97 -16.62 -25.99
N GLY A 51 -36.81 -17.11 -25.56
CA GLY A 51 -36.39 -17.12 -24.16
C GLY A 51 -34.88 -16.93 -24.03
N THR A 52 -34.49 -15.66 -23.93
CA THR A 52 -33.24 -15.09 -23.41
C THR A 52 -32.19 -16.08 -22.86
N ALA A 53 -31.32 -16.58 -23.72
CA ALA A 53 -29.97 -16.96 -23.27
C ALA A 53 -29.26 -15.67 -22.88
N LEU A 54 -28.86 -15.51 -21.61
CA LEU A 54 -27.96 -14.43 -21.21
C LEU A 54 -26.60 -14.68 -21.86
N PRO A 55 -26.17 -13.88 -22.86
CA PRO A 55 -24.75 -13.73 -23.09
C PRO A 55 -24.14 -13.12 -21.82
N ALA A 56 -23.00 -13.63 -21.36
CA ALA A 56 -22.09 -12.84 -20.54
C ALA A 56 -21.52 -11.71 -21.42
N THR A 57 -22.35 -10.74 -21.75
CA THR A 57 -21.95 -9.46 -22.29
C THR A 57 -21.30 -8.72 -21.12
N THR A 58 -19.97 -8.72 -21.06
CA THR A 58 -19.25 -7.62 -20.41
C THR A 58 -19.54 -6.37 -21.22
N THR A 59 -20.64 -5.69 -20.89
CA THR A 59 -20.83 -4.28 -21.19
C THR A 59 -19.58 -3.56 -20.67
N PRO A 60 -18.90 -2.72 -21.48
CA PRO A 60 -17.89 -1.78 -21.00
C PRO A 60 -18.56 -0.81 -20.03
N GLY A 61 -18.69 -1.24 -18.77
CA GLY A 61 -19.50 -0.62 -17.75
C GLY A 61 -18.61 0.02 -16.71
N GLU A 62 -18.67 1.34 -16.66
CA GLU A 62 -18.34 2.22 -15.53
C GLU A 62 -17.36 1.62 -14.50
N GLY A 63 -16.09 2.02 -14.61
CA GLY A 63 -15.04 1.56 -13.72
C GLY A 63 -15.31 1.94 -12.26
N VAL A 64 -14.85 1.09 -11.35
CA VAL A 64 -14.90 1.30 -9.90
C VAL A 64 -13.62 1.98 -9.46
N VAL A 65 -13.73 3.11 -8.79
CA VAL A 65 -12.60 3.78 -8.15
C VAL A 65 -12.24 3.04 -6.86
N ILE A 66 -10.99 2.63 -6.73
CA ILE A 66 -10.42 2.04 -5.52
C ILE A 66 -9.32 2.94 -4.95
N ALA A 67 -9.07 2.81 -3.65
CA ALA A 67 -7.96 3.41 -2.95
C ALA A 67 -6.82 2.39 -2.75
N LEU A 68 -5.62 2.75 -3.15
CA LEU A 68 -4.38 2.00 -2.91
C LEU A 68 -3.51 2.81 -1.95
N TYR A 69 -3.02 2.18 -0.88
CA TYR A 69 -2.17 2.84 0.10
C TYR A 69 -0.72 2.42 -0.07
N PHE A 70 0.13 3.41 -0.36
CA PHE A 70 1.56 3.21 -0.60
C PHE A 70 2.41 4.02 0.38
N PRO A 71 3.59 3.51 0.77
CA PRO A 71 4.57 4.27 1.54
C PRO A 71 4.94 5.57 0.83
N ASP A 72 5.09 6.64 1.60
CA ASP A 72 5.76 7.85 1.14
C ASP A 72 7.27 7.63 0.94
N THR A 73 7.96 8.62 0.38
CA THR A 73 9.43 8.57 0.17
C THR A 73 10.23 8.35 1.46
N SER A 74 9.67 8.69 2.62
CA SER A 74 10.30 8.43 3.92
C SER A 74 10.12 6.98 4.40
N GLY A 75 9.13 6.26 3.87
CA GLY A 75 8.75 4.91 4.26
C GLY A 75 8.15 4.78 5.66
N LYS A 76 7.73 5.91 6.24
CA LYS A 76 7.15 6.00 7.60
C LYS A 76 5.64 6.26 7.61
N TYR A 77 5.08 6.71 6.50
CA TYR A 77 3.67 7.02 6.38
C TYR A 77 3.10 6.46 5.08
N LEU A 78 1.77 6.33 5.03
CA LEU A 78 1.00 5.92 3.87
C LEU A 78 0.38 7.14 3.20
N LEU A 79 0.43 7.15 1.87
CA LEU A 79 -0.32 8.04 1.00
C LEU A 79 -1.36 7.24 0.24
N LYS A 80 -2.52 7.86 0.00
CA LYS A 80 -3.61 7.27 -0.78
C LYS A 80 -3.45 7.65 -2.25
N GLU A 81 -3.43 6.66 -3.12
CA GLU A 81 -3.57 6.78 -4.57
C GLU A 81 -4.94 6.22 -4.98
N GLU A 82 -5.66 6.88 -5.86
CA GLU A 82 -6.92 6.36 -6.42
C GLU A 82 -6.69 5.76 -7.80
N ARG A 83 -7.30 4.60 -8.07
CA ARG A 83 -7.21 3.91 -9.35
C ARG A 83 -8.57 3.42 -9.80
N THR A 84 -8.91 3.63 -11.06
CA THR A 84 -10.14 3.11 -11.66
C THR A 84 -9.90 1.71 -12.21
N LEU A 85 -10.68 0.74 -11.75
CA LEU A 85 -10.64 -0.64 -12.21
C LEU A 85 -11.94 -1.02 -12.91
N GLN A 86 -11.84 -1.88 -13.91
CA GLN A 86 -13.03 -2.53 -14.47
C GLN A 86 -13.63 -3.46 -13.41
N LYS A 87 -14.96 -3.61 -13.41
CA LYS A 87 -15.62 -4.58 -12.54
C LYS A 87 -15.16 -5.99 -12.89
N THR A 88 -14.82 -6.78 -11.88
CA THR A 88 -14.41 -8.18 -12.03
C THR A 88 -15.14 -9.05 -11.01
N VAL A 89 -15.03 -10.37 -11.18
CA VAL A 89 -15.61 -11.36 -10.25
C VAL A 89 -15.10 -11.16 -8.82
N SER A 90 -13.83 -10.78 -8.65
CA SER A 90 -13.23 -10.52 -7.33
C SER A 90 -12.48 -9.19 -7.31
N MET A 91 -13.19 -8.15 -6.89
CA MET A 91 -12.61 -6.81 -6.70
C MET A 91 -11.46 -6.82 -5.70
N ALA A 92 -11.54 -7.62 -4.63
CA ALA A 92 -10.47 -7.73 -3.65
C ALA A 92 -9.19 -8.32 -4.26
N ARG A 93 -9.31 -9.39 -5.07
CA ARG A 93 -8.16 -10.01 -5.75
C ARG A 93 -7.47 -9.01 -6.67
N GLU A 94 -8.26 -8.34 -7.52
CA GLU A 94 -7.69 -7.36 -8.45
C GLU A 94 -7.06 -6.18 -7.72
N THR A 95 -7.66 -5.72 -6.62
CA THR A 95 -7.09 -4.65 -5.78
C THR A 95 -5.71 -5.01 -5.24
N VAL A 96 -5.51 -6.24 -4.74
CA VAL A 96 -4.20 -6.69 -4.28
C VAL A 96 -3.20 -6.77 -5.43
N ASN A 97 -3.60 -7.29 -6.59
CA ASN A 97 -2.72 -7.32 -7.78
C ASN A 97 -2.28 -5.91 -8.18
N GLN A 98 -3.19 -4.93 -8.12
CA GLN A 98 -2.91 -3.54 -8.44
C GLN A 98 -2.01 -2.87 -7.41
N TRP A 99 -2.16 -3.22 -6.13
CA TRP A 99 -1.25 -2.82 -5.07
C TRP A 99 0.16 -3.41 -5.26
N LEU A 100 0.27 -4.69 -5.62
CA LEU A 100 1.55 -5.36 -5.87
C LEU A 100 2.31 -4.79 -7.09
N LYS A 101 1.60 -4.24 -8.08
CA LYS A 101 2.20 -3.49 -9.20
C LYS A 101 2.90 -2.20 -8.75
N GLY A 102 2.54 -1.66 -7.58
CA GLY A 102 3.11 -0.43 -7.04
C GLY A 102 2.35 0.86 -7.39
N PRO A 103 2.82 2.01 -6.88
CA PRO A 103 2.23 3.31 -7.16
C PRO A 103 2.54 3.79 -8.58
N ILE A 104 1.66 4.62 -9.12
CA ILE A 104 1.90 5.37 -10.36
C ILE A 104 2.69 6.64 -10.05
N MET A 105 2.41 7.29 -8.91
CA MET A 105 3.09 8.51 -8.46
C MET A 105 4.43 8.21 -7.78
N THR A 106 5.42 7.75 -8.56
CA THR A 106 6.74 7.32 -8.04
C THR A 106 7.61 8.45 -7.47
N GLU A 107 7.28 9.71 -7.76
CA GLU A 107 8.00 10.88 -7.22
C GLU A 107 7.71 11.10 -5.72
N THR A 108 6.54 10.69 -5.24
CA THR A 108 6.09 10.91 -3.86
C THR A 108 5.82 9.63 -3.08
N MET A 109 5.64 8.51 -3.81
CA MET A 109 5.32 7.20 -3.26
C MET A 109 6.33 6.16 -3.74
N GLN A 110 6.49 5.08 -2.96
CA GLN A 110 7.31 3.93 -3.33
C GLN A 110 6.55 2.62 -3.07
N SER A 111 6.91 1.56 -3.77
CA SER A 111 6.32 0.23 -3.52
C SER A 111 6.64 -0.26 -2.11
N SER A 112 5.67 -0.89 -1.45
CA SER A 112 5.81 -1.47 -0.11
C SER A 112 6.77 -2.66 -0.06
N VAL A 113 6.71 -3.49 -1.10
CA VAL A 113 7.44 -4.75 -1.25
C VAL A 113 8.00 -4.84 -2.66
N SER A 114 8.82 -5.87 -2.91
CA SER A 114 9.36 -6.13 -4.24
C SER A 114 8.25 -6.47 -5.24
N THR A 115 8.39 -6.01 -6.49
CA THR A 115 7.45 -6.28 -7.59
C THR A 115 7.41 -7.74 -8.01
N VAL A 116 8.36 -8.57 -7.57
CA VAL A 116 8.32 -10.03 -7.75
C VAL A 116 7.41 -10.74 -6.74
N THR A 117 6.90 -10.02 -5.73
CA THR A 117 5.93 -10.58 -4.78
C THR A 117 4.63 -10.90 -5.51
N THR A 118 4.09 -12.10 -5.30
CA THR A 118 2.88 -12.56 -5.99
C THR A 118 1.76 -12.88 -5.01
N LEU A 119 0.53 -12.68 -5.47
CA LEU A 119 -0.67 -13.16 -4.80
C LEU A 119 -0.92 -14.62 -5.19
N ARG A 120 -0.83 -15.52 -4.22
CA ARG A 120 -1.10 -16.95 -4.41
C ARG A 120 -2.60 -17.19 -4.33
N ASP A 121 -3.23 -16.72 -3.26
CA ASP A 121 -4.67 -16.89 -3.07
C ASP A 121 -5.32 -15.79 -2.22
N ILE A 122 -6.63 -15.67 -2.33
CA ILE A 122 -7.44 -14.76 -1.53
C ILE A 122 -8.83 -15.34 -1.28
N ALA A 123 -9.26 -15.32 -0.02
CA ALA A 123 -10.59 -15.77 0.39
C ALA A 123 -11.19 -14.79 1.41
N ILE A 124 -12.51 -14.67 1.43
CA ILE A 124 -13.22 -13.84 2.41
C ILE A 124 -14.16 -14.75 3.18
N LYS A 125 -14.06 -14.72 4.52
CA LYS A 125 -14.92 -15.47 5.43
C LYS A 125 -15.17 -14.64 6.69
N ASP A 126 -16.42 -14.54 7.13
CA ASP A 126 -16.81 -13.88 8.38
C ASP A 126 -16.20 -12.47 8.54
N ASN A 127 -16.26 -11.65 7.49
CA ASN A 127 -15.67 -10.32 7.39
C ASN A 127 -14.12 -10.25 7.52
N VAL A 128 -13.44 -11.39 7.54
CA VAL A 128 -11.99 -11.49 7.48
C VAL A 128 -11.57 -11.87 6.06
N VAL A 129 -10.67 -11.08 5.47
CA VAL A 129 -10.00 -11.46 4.22
C VAL A 129 -8.69 -12.17 4.54
N ILE A 130 -8.52 -13.37 3.99
CA ILE A 130 -7.31 -14.17 4.09
C ILE A 130 -6.55 -13.97 2.78
N VAL A 131 -5.34 -13.43 2.87
CA VAL A 131 -4.48 -13.15 1.71
C VAL A 131 -3.24 -14.00 1.82
N ASP A 132 -3.02 -14.86 0.83
CA ASP A 132 -1.83 -15.71 0.76
C ASP A 132 -0.86 -15.18 -0.30
N LEU A 133 0.34 -14.84 0.14
CA LEU A 133 1.36 -14.17 -0.65
C LEU A 133 2.60 -15.06 -0.77
N SER A 134 3.44 -14.77 -1.78
CA SER A 134 4.74 -15.40 -1.89
C SER A 134 5.71 -14.93 -0.80
N LYS A 135 6.75 -15.73 -0.56
CA LYS A 135 7.76 -15.47 0.49
C LYS A 135 8.43 -14.10 0.42
N GLU A 136 8.51 -13.50 -0.76
CA GLU A 136 9.12 -12.18 -1.00
C GLU A 136 8.41 -11.07 -0.22
N PHE A 137 7.12 -11.25 0.10
CA PHE A 137 6.40 -10.31 0.94
C PHE A 137 7.09 -10.12 2.29
N MET A 138 7.73 -11.15 2.87
CA MET A 138 8.40 -11.05 4.17
C MET A 138 9.57 -10.04 4.22
N GLN A 139 10.00 -9.54 3.07
CA GLN A 139 11.07 -8.56 2.93
C GLN A 139 10.49 -7.25 2.37
N PRO A 140 10.12 -6.29 3.23
CA PRO A 140 9.73 -4.96 2.76
C PRO A 140 10.90 -4.29 2.02
N ASN A 141 10.59 -3.35 1.14
CA ASN A 141 11.64 -2.57 0.46
C ASN A 141 12.48 -1.78 1.46
N SER A 142 13.78 -1.60 1.18
CA SER A 142 14.79 -1.17 2.18
C SER A 142 14.50 0.14 2.92
N LYS A 143 13.72 1.05 2.33
CA LYS A 143 13.34 2.33 2.95
C LYS A 143 12.00 2.28 3.68
N VAL A 144 11.22 1.21 3.52
CA VAL A 144 9.87 1.06 4.05
C VAL A 144 9.93 0.30 5.36
N SER A 145 9.38 0.90 6.42
CA SER A 145 9.27 0.18 7.70
C SER A 145 8.34 -1.04 7.58
N PRO A 146 8.58 -2.14 8.32
CA PRO A 146 7.71 -3.31 8.28
C PRO A 146 6.24 -2.98 8.57
N GLU A 147 6.00 -2.05 9.50
CA GLU A 147 4.65 -1.59 9.83
C GLU A 147 3.96 -0.93 8.63
N VAL A 148 4.62 -0.02 7.95
CA VAL A 148 4.06 0.70 6.80
C VAL A 148 3.82 -0.24 5.62
N ALA A 149 4.74 -1.18 5.35
CA ALA A 149 4.54 -2.16 4.28
C ALA A 149 3.31 -3.05 4.55
N LEU A 150 3.20 -3.57 5.77
CA LEU A 150 2.07 -4.42 6.17
C LEU A 150 0.75 -3.64 6.11
N TYR A 151 0.70 -2.46 6.72
CA TYR A 151 -0.52 -1.67 6.78
C TYR A 151 -0.88 -1.00 5.45
N GLY A 152 0.05 -0.87 4.50
CA GLY A 152 -0.27 -0.48 3.13
C GLY A 152 -1.25 -1.45 2.48
N LEU A 153 -1.02 -2.76 2.63
CA LEU A 153 -1.93 -3.79 2.13
C LEU A 153 -3.22 -3.84 2.96
N VAL A 154 -3.11 -3.77 4.29
CA VAL A 154 -4.28 -3.84 5.20
C VAL A 154 -5.24 -2.69 4.96
N ASN A 155 -4.75 -1.45 4.90
CA ASN A 155 -5.59 -0.28 4.67
C ASN A 155 -6.23 -0.31 3.28
N THR A 156 -5.51 -0.82 2.27
CA THR A 156 -6.03 -1.03 0.92
C THR A 156 -7.21 -2.02 0.92
N LEU A 157 -7.12 -3.15 1.63
CA LEU A 157 -8.17 -4.16 1.64
C LEU A 157 -9.38 -3.79 2.52
N THR A 158 -9.13 -3.11 3.63
CA THR A 158 -10.20 -2.67 4.57
C THR A 158 -11.03 -1.50 4.04
N GLN A 159 -10.74 -0.99 2.84
CA GLN A 159 -11.63 -0.05 2.14
C GLN A 159 -12.99 -0.67 1.83
N PHE A 160 -13.03 -1.99 1.61
CA PHE A 160 -14.25 -2.69 1.28
C PHE A 160 -15.07 -2.86 2.55
N SER A 161 -16.31 -2.35 2.56
CA SER A 161 -17.16 -2.31 3.76
C SER A 161 -17.41 -3.69 4.38
N THR A 162 -17.34 -4.76 3.58
CA THR A 162 -17.49 -6.16 4.00
C THR A 162 -16.24 -6.74 4.65
N ILE A 163 -15.06 -6.11 4.52
CA ILE A 163 -13.79 -6.55 5.08
C ILE A 163 -13.47 -5.70 6.31
N LYS A 164 -13.47 -6.32 7.49
CA LYS A 164 -13.14 -5.66 8.77
C LYS A 164 -11.74 -5.98 9.25
N GLN A 165 -11.23 -7.15 8.89
CA GLN A 165 -9.92 -7.63 9.32
C GLN A 165 -9.21 -8.34 8.16
N VAL A 166 -7.88 -8.30 8.19
CA VAL A 166 -7.00 -8.99 7.25
C VAL A 166 -6.21 -10.06 8.00
N GLN A 167 -6.10 -11.25 7.41
CA GLN A 167 -5.18 -12.30 7.82
C GLN A 167 -4.16 -12.52 6.70
N ILE A 168 -2.88 -12.46 7.03
CA ILE A 168 -1.80 -12.70 6.08
C ILE A 168 -1.29 -14.13 6.22
N ARG A 169 -1.09 -14.78 5.07
CA ARG A 169 -0.41 -16.06 4.91
C ARG A 169 0.77 -15.91 3.96
N ILE A 170 1.80 -16.71 4.19
CA ILE A 170 2.98 -16.83 3.35
C ILE A 170 3.13 -18.29 2.98
N GLU A 171 3.08 -18.58 1.68
CA GLU A 171 3.15 -19.94 1.15
C GLU A 171 2.14 -20.90 1.84
N GLY A 172 0.93 -20.41 2.08
CA GLY A 172 -0.17 -21.17 2.71
C GLY A 172 -0.17 -21.17 4.24
N ALA A 173 0.89 -20.69 4.90
CA ALA A 173 0.99 -20.68 6.37
C ALA A 173 0.66 -19.28 6.95
N PRO A 174 -0.17 -19.17 7.99
CA PRO A 174 -0.43 -17.89 8.64
C PRO A 174 0.82 -17.37 9.36
N ILE A 175 1.04 -16.07 9.31
CA ILE A 175 2.14 -15.41 10.03
C ILE A 175 1.64 -14.74 11.31
N THR A 176 2.48 -14.72 12.34
CA THR A 176 2.19 -14.01 13.60
C THR A 176 2.98 -12.71 13.73
N LYS A 177 4.02 -12.54 12.92
CA LYS A 177 4.87 -11.35 12.88
C LYS A 177 5.26 -11.00 11.46
N TYR A 178 5.49 -9.71 11.24
CA TYR A 178 6.03 -9.16 10.01
C TYR A 178 7.12 -8.14 10.39
N GLY A 179 8.39 -8.54 10.27
CA GLY A 179 9.50 -7.82 10.91
C GLY A 179 9.29 -7.72 12.42
N THR A 180 9.21 -6.49 12.94
CA THR A 180 9.02 -6.20 14.37
C THR A 180 7.55 -6.06 14.78
N VAL A 181 6.60 -6.19 13.84
CA VAL A 181 5.17 -5.91 14.05
C VAL A 181 4.38 -7.20 14.21
N ALA A 182 3.39 -7.22 15.11
CA ALA A 182 2.46 -8.34 15.24
C ALA A 182 1.47 -8.40 14.06
N ALA A 183 1.22 -9.61 13.55
CA ALA A 183 0.39 -9.85 12.37
C ALA A 183 -0.94 -10.59 12.67
N THR A 184 -1.37 -10.63 13.93
CA THR A 184 -2.49 -11.48 14.39
C THR A 184 -3.85 -10.78 14.53
N ASN A 185 -3.94 -9.47 14.34
CA ASN A 185 -5.20 -8.72 14.36
C ASN A 185 -5.06 -7.44 13.51
N LEU A 186 -5.04 -7.63 12.19
CA LEU A 186 -4.78 -6.54 11.27
C LEU A 186 -6.08 -5.88 10.85
N VAL A 187 -6.29 -4.68 11.37
CA VAL A 187 -7.43 -3.79 11.05
C VAL A 187 -6.91 -2.47 10.50
N TYR A 188 -7.78 -1.66 9.90
CA TYR A 188 -7.40 -0.35 9.38
C TYR A 188 -6.63 0.49 10.41
N LYS A 189 -5.49 1.07 10.01
CA LYS A 189 -4.66 1.92 10.88
C LYS A 189 -4.58 3.35 10.34
N ALA A 190 -5.43 4.22 10.87
CA ALA A 190 -5.53 5.63 10.46
C ALA A 190 -4.26 6.43 10.77
N SER A 191 -3.56 6.14 11.87
CA SER A 191 -2.40 6.90 12.33
C SER A 191 -1.20 6.88 11.37
N LEU A 192 -1.17 5.94 10.42
CA LEU A 192 -0.13 5.87 9.40
C LEU A 192 -0.47 6.68 8.15
N VAL A 193 -1.74 7.04 7.93
CA VAL A 193 -2.17 7.72 6.71
C VAL A 193 -1.91 9.22 6.84
N LYS A 194 -1.11 9.78 5.93
CA LYS A 194 -0.97 11.22 5.81
C LYS A 194 -2.26 11.80 5.24
N SER A 195 -2.98 12.56 6.05
CA SER A 195 -3.97 13.49 5.53
C SER A 195 -3.24 14.45 4.59
N ALA A 196 -3.68 14.54 3.33
CA ALA A 196 -3.17 15.54 2.43
C ALA A 196 -3.34 16.90 3.11
N VAL A 197 -2.23 17.53 3.49
CA VAL A 197 -2.24 18.92 3.91
C VAL A 197 -2.58 19.69 2.64
N THR A 198 -3.85 20.08 2.49
CA THR A 198 -4.24 21.07 1.48
C THR A 198 -3.31 22.26 1.69
N ALA A 199 -2.55 22.62 0.66
CA ALA A 199 -1.71 23.80 0.69
C ALA A 199 -2.52 25.01 1.21
N ASN A 200 -1.97 25.70 2.21
CA ASN A 200 -2.41 26.97 2.83
C ASN A 200 -3.77 27.56 2.38
N PRO A 201 -4.73 27.83 3.29
CA PRO A 201 -5.73 28.85 2.99
C PRO A 201 -5.02 30.20 2.99
N VAL A 202 -4.77 30.75 1.80
CA VAL A 202 -4.58 32.20 1.65
C VAL A 202 -5.90 32.83 2.11
N VAL A 203 -5.91 33.37 3.32
CA VAL A 203 -6.98 34.23 3.80
C VAL A 203 -7.05 35.48 2.92
N PRO A 204 -8.18 35.75 2.23
CA PRO A 204 -8.40 37.04 1.60
C PRO A 204 -8.68 38.06 2.71
N ASN A 205 -7.83 39.08 2.83
CA ASN A 205 -8.11 40.26 3.64
C ASN A 205 -9.31 41.01 3.03
N THR A 206 -10.49 40.88 3.63
CA THR A 206 -11.62 41.77 3.36
C THR A 206 -11.54 42.98 4.28
N GLY A 207 -10.97 44.07 3.77
CA GLY A 207 -11.11 45.39 4.36
C GLY A 207 -12.58 45.82 4.28
N THR A 208 -13.21 46.01 5.42
CA THR A 208 -14.52 46.63 5.54
C THR A 208 -14.33 47.97 6.24
N GLY A 209 -14.29 49.04 5.44
CA GLY A 209 -14.41 50.39 5.94
C GLY A 209 -15.85 50.66 6.36
N ASN A 210 -16.05 51.08 7.61
CA ASN A 210 -17.28 51.72 8.03
C ASN A 210 -16.94 53.10 8.58
N ALA A 211 -17.47 54.12 7.89
CA ALA A 211 -17.52 55.49 8.33
C ALA A 211 -18.49 55.63 9.51
N GLY A 212 -18.12 56.44 10.50
CA GLY A 212 -18.97 56.82 11.62
C GLY A 212 -18.49 58.13 12.23
N LEU A 213 -19.23 59.20 11.92
CA LEU A 213 -19.03 60.59 12.36
C LEU A 213 -19.47 60.77 13.82
N GLY A 214 -18.71 61.54 14.61
CA GLY A 214 -19.08 61.97 15.96
C GLY A 214 -18.18 63.11 16.46
N VAL A 215 -18.81 64.21 16.87
CA VAL A 215 -18.28 65.58 17.00
C VAL A 215 -18.25 66.01 18.49
N VAL A 216 -17.07 66.48 18.95
CA VAL A 216 -16.63 67.41 20.05
C VAL A 216 -17.33 67.47 21.46
N VAL A 217 -16.62 67.27 22.61
CA VAL A 217 -15.90 68.22 23.56
C VAL A 217 -16.78 68.70 24.77
N PRO A 218 -16.31 69.16 25.97
CA PRO A 218 -15.16 68.80 26.88
C PRO A 218 -15.58 68.53 28.37
N SER A 219 -14.65 68.09 29.23
CA SER A 219 -14.60 68.54 30.64
C SER A 219 -13.22 68.33 31.29
N SER A 220 -12.81 69.33 32.05
CA SER A 220 -11.54 69.55 32.74
C SER A 220 -11.48 68.92 34.15
N GLY A 221 -10.30 68.47 34.61
CA GLY A 221 -9.98 68.41 36.05
C GLY A 221 -9.05 67.29 36.56
N THR A 222 -7.73 67.54 36.49
CA THR A 222 -6.70 67.37 37.55
C THR A 222 -6.22 65.97 38.06
N ASN A 223 -4.92 65.72 37.77
CA ASN A 223 -3.83 65.04 38.52
C ASN A 223 -4.02 63.70 39.26
N ASN A 224 -3.20 62.69 38.92
CA ASN A 224 -1.90 62.51 39.58
C ASN A 224 -0.95 61.51 38.87
N ASN A 225 0.33 61.79 39.07
CA ASN A 225 1.59 61.34 38.50
C ASN A 225 2.05 59.90 38.90
N SER A 226 2.58 59.09 37.98
CA SER A 226 4.01 58.66 38.01
C SER A 226 4.48 57.84 36.80
N ASN A 227 5.65 58.28 36.32
CA ASN A 227 6.50 57.93 35.16
C ASN A 227 6.81 56.45 34.90
N ASN A 228 6.88 55.94 33.65
CA ASN A 228 7.68 56.31 32.46
C ASN A 228 9.10 55.68 32.52
N THR A 229 9.52 54.80 31.60
CA THR A 229 10.33 55.11 30.39
C THR A 229 10.89 53.79 29.84
N ASN A 230 11.28 53.60 28.58
CA ASN A 230 11.05 54.30 27.32
C ASN A 230 11.51 53.33 26.21
N THR A 231 10.75 53.39 25.13
CA THR A 231 10.93 52.82 23.79
C THR A 231 12.05 53.49 22.98
N ASN A 232 12.17 52.98 21.73
CA ASN A 232 12.63 53.65 20.50
C ASN A 232 14.12 53.53 20.17
N GLY A 233 14.52 53.24 18.94
CA GLY A 233 13.76 53.03 17.71
C GLY A 233 14.65 53.22 16.48
N ASN A 234 14.03 52.96 15.34
CA ASN A 234 14.20 53.67 14.06
C ASN A 234 15.21 53.16 13.00
N SER A 235 14.59 52.64 11.93
CA SER A 235 14.75 52.99 10.49
C SER A 235 16.07 52.75 9.75
N ASN A 236 15.94 51.82 8.78
CA ASN A 236 16.21 51.94 7.34
C ASN A 236 17.34 52.88 6.88
N ASN A 237 18.30 52.33 6.14
CA ASN A 237 18.48 52.70 4.72
C ASN A 237 19.36 51.68 3.98
N ALA A 238 19.02 51.43 2.72
CA ALA A 238 19.79 50.69 1.74
C ALA A 238 21.11 51.42 1.39
N ASN A 239 22.13 50.68 0.96
CA ASN A 239 22.59 50.68 -0.43
C ASN A 239 23.93 49.91 -0.56
N ASN A 240 23.97 49.11 -1.63
CA ASN A 240 25.06 48.50 -2.36
C ASN A 240 26.47 49.09 -2.14
N ASN A 241 27.52 48.26 -2.11
CA ASN A 241 28.34 47.98 -3.31
C ASN A 241 29.56 47.08 -2.99
N ALA A 242 29.85 46.20 -3.94
CA ALA A 242 31.15 45.69 -4.39
C ALA A 242 32.21 45.20 -3.37
N SER A 243 32.42 43.88 -3.44
CA SER A 243 33.63 43.25 -3.99
C SER A 243 34.99 43.69 -3.43
N ASN A 244 35.64 42.82 -2.67
CA ASN A 244 36.99 42.40 -3.08
C ASN A 244 37.32 40.99 -2.59
N ASN A 245 37.93 40.26 -3.51
CA ASN A 245 38.42 38.91 -3.39
C ASN A 245 39.90 38.94 -2.93
N ASN A 246 40.43 37.75 -2.63
CA ASN A 246 41.84 37.35 -2.46
C ASN A 246 42.15 36.90 -1.02
N ASN A 247 42.19 35.59 -0.80
CA ASN A 247 43.39 34.71 -0.89
C ASN A 247 44.47 35.14 0.10
N ASP A 248 44.77 34.28 1.08
CA ASP A 248 45.96 33.43 1.03
C ASP A 248 46.10 32.60 2.33
N SER A 249 46.48 31.33 2.16
CA SER A 249 47.28 30.49 3.07
C SER A 249 46.78 30.20 4.51
N SER A 250 47.01 29.04 5.13
CA SER A 250 47.54 27.73 4.76
C SER A 250 47.57 26.92 6.08
N ASN A 251 47.51 25.60 5.94
CA ASN A 251 48.26 24.61 6.74
C ASN A 251 47.61 23.96 8.00
N GLN A 252 47.33 22.65 7.84
CA GLN A 252 47.69 21.46 8.66
C GLN A 252 47.98 21.64 10.17
N ASN A 253 47.69 20.72 11.09
CA ASN A 253 47.67 19.25 11.05
C ASN A 253 47.06 18.71 12.37
N ASN A 254 46.47 17.51 12.28
CA ASN A 254 46.50 16.37 13.23
C ASN A 254 46.13 16.54 14.72
N ASN A 255 45.16 15.74 15.17
CA ASN A 255 45.43 14.55 16.00
C ASN A 255 44.19 13.68 16.25
N GLU A 256 44.36 12.38 15.99
CA GLU A 256 43.47 11.27 16.34
C GLU A 256 43.41 11.05 17.87
N ALA A 257 42.24 10.63 18.40
CA ALA A 257 42.12 9.68 19.53
C ALA A 257 40.66 9.29 19.82
N LEU A 258 40.29 8.04 19.47
CA LEU A 258 39.40 7.15 20.22
C LEU A 258 40.25 5.88 20.46
N PRO A 259 40.14 5.13 21.60
CA PRO A 259 38.88 4.50 21.99
C PRO A 259 38.69 4.27 23.51
N ASN A 260 37.45 4.13 24.00
CA ASN A 260 37.17 3.42 25.25
C ASN A 260 35.81 2.70 25.18
N SER A 261 35.84 1.38 25.41
CA SER A 261 34.72 0.45 25.64
C SER A 261 35.23 -0.53 26.71
N PRO A 262 34.42 -1.41 27.34
CA PRO A 262 33.06 -1.31 27.87
C PRO A 262 33.01 -1.73 29.38
N SER A 263 31.90 -1.49 30.08
CA SER A 263 31.72 -2.00 31.47
C SER A 263 30.46 -2.88 31.62
N SER A 264 30.72 -4.10 32.11
CA SER A 264 29.89 -5.00 32.93
C SER A 264 28.68 -5.73 32.31
N ILE A 265 28.95 -6.99 31.99
CA ILE A 265 28.02 -8.14 31.97
C ILE A 265 27.46 -8.35 33.40
N ASN A 266 26.13 -8.40 33.53
CA ASN A 266 25.46 -8.94 34.72
C ASN A 266 25.21 -10.43 34.51
N LEU A 267 25.99 -11.26 35.19
CA LEU A 267 25.92 -12.71 35.17
C LEU A 267 25.68 -13.21 36.60
N PHE A 268 24.45 -13.12 37.13
CA PHE A 268 23.98 -13.93 38.28
C PHE A 268 22.48 -13.69 38.50
N ASN A 269 21.62 -14.61 38.04
CA ASN A 269 20.47 -15.11 38.82
C ASN A 269 19.70 -16.16 37.98
N TYR A 270 20.01 -17.43 38.19
CA TYR A 270 19.09 -18.53 37.94
C TYR A 270 18.86 -19.27 39.26
N PRO A 271 17.62 -19.45 39.72
CA PRO A 271 17.33 -20.40 40.80
C PRO A 271 17.38 -21.84 40.28
N PRO A 272 17.75 -22.83 41.11
CA PRO A 272 17.75 -24.23 40.72
C PRO A 272 16.32 -24.78 40.60
N SER A 273 16.10 -25.57 39.56
CA SER A 273 14.96 -26.46 39.38
C SER A 273 15.02 -27.62 40.39
N SER A 274 13.96 -27.78 41.19
CA SER A 274 13.74 -28.99 41.97
C SER A 274 12.90 -29.99 41.18
N THR A 275 13.43 -31.21 41.11
CA THR A 275 12.80 -32.48 40.73
C THR A 275 11.68 -32.89 41.67
#